data_AF-A0A662ESS6-F1
#
_entry.id   AF-A0A662ESS6-F1
#
_cell.length_a   1.000
_cell.length_b   1.000
_cell.length_c   1.000
_cell.angle_alpha   90.00
_cell.angle_beta   90.00
_cell.angle_gamma   90.00
#
_symmetry.space_group_name_H-M   'P 1'
#
loop_
_entity.id
_entity.type
_entity.pdbx_description
1 polymer ?
#
loop_
_entity_poly.entity_id
_entity_poly.type
_entity_poly.pdbx_seq_one_letter_code
_entity_poly.pdbx_strand_id
1 'polypeptide(L)'
;MTREKNGVFRLVRSLCQKRNLRPWRNRGKWSITFSQEEVIGLRLFLSISAVLLGLGFLSLGQVVINEVGWAGTAASGYDEWIELYNNSPAEVDLTGWRLILGQREIPLSGSIPPWGFFLLERTDDTTISDVQADLIYKGALPNTGIVLQLVDPAGVVVDTANGGAKEGWFAGDVEAAASMERISPELPDSPVSWRTGTKGNVHDAKGREVYGTPGAENAARLLLLPLECSVPSSPLSGTVELSWEVRGDVEGIEVKIFVKTGTFWELVAEDLPPTGTYALDTTGFPNGKILIALGAFDAGGPRGGVVVEGEIAH
;
A
#
# COMPACT_ATOMS: atom_id res chain seq x y z
N MET A 1 -40.15 6.18 -34.87
CA MET A 1 -38.93 5.33 -34.92
C MET A 1 -39.19 4.18 -35.89
N THR A 2 -39.25 4.28 -37.23
CA THR A 2 -38.50 5.05 -38.23
C THR A 2 -36.98 4.94 -38.05
N ARG A 3 -36.32 4.34 -39.05
CA ARG A 3 -34.87 4.09 -39.24
C ARG A 3 -34.13 2.98 -38.46
N GLU A 4 -34.56 2.52 -37.28
CA GLU A 4 -33.74 1.57 -36.48
C GLU A 4 -33.82 0.08 -36.88
N LYS A 5 -34.86 -0.38 -37.59
CA LYS A 5 -34.99 -1.81 -37.95
C LYS A 5 -34.16 -2.28 -39.16
N ASN A 6 -33.53 -1.37 -39.91
CA ASN A 6 -32.79 -1.70 -41.13
C ASN A 6 -31.30 -1.99 -40.91
N GLY A 7 -30.71 -1.57 -39.78
CA GLY A 7 -29.30 -1.84 -39.45
C GLY A 7 -29.04 -3.27 -38.95
N VAL A 8 -29.91 -3.75 -38.05
CA VAL A 8 -29.83 -5.09 -37.46
C VAL A 8 -29.99 -6.19 -38.52
N PHE A 9 -30.81 -5.95 -39.55
CA PHE A 9 -31.03 -6.87 -40.67
C PHE A 9 -29.79 -7.07 -41.57
N ARG A 10 -28.91 -6.06 -41.69
CA ARG A 10 -27.65 -6.18 -42.46
C ARG A 10 -26.58 -6.96 -41.69
N LEU A 11 -26.54 -6.82 -40.36
CA LEU A 11 -25.56 -7.53 -39.51
C LEU A 11 -25.85 -9.04 -39.44
N VAL A 12 -27.14 -9.41 -39.31
CA VAL A 12 -27.57 -10.82 -39.23
C VAL A 12 -27.35 -11.56 -40.56
N ARG A 13 -27.56 -10.90 -41.71
CA ARG A 13 -27.24 -11.49 -43.03
C ARG A 13 -25.73 -11.75 -43.23
N SER A 14 -24.89 -10.82 -42.77
CA SER A 14 -23.43 -10.95 -42.84
C SER A 14 -22.90 -12.13 -42.01
N LEU A 15 -23.51 -12.38 -40.84
CA LEU A 15 -23.16 -13.50 -39.96
C LEU A 15 -23.61 -14.87 -40.51
N CYS A 16 -24.77 -14.96 -41.16
CA CYS A 16 -25.26 -16.22 -41.74
C CYS A 16 -24.48 -16.66 -43.00
N GLN A 17 -23.94 -15.72 -43.79
CA GLN A 17 -23.21 -16.05 -45.02
C GLN A 17 -21.80 -16.60 -44.76
N LYS A 18 -21.21 -16.33 -43.59
CA LYS A 18 -19.91 -16.88 -43.16
C LYS A 18 -19.97 -18.31 -42.58
N ARG A 19 -21.16 -18.83 -42.27
CA ARG A 19 -21.32 -20.11 -41.52
C ARG A 19 -22.22 -21.17 -42.18
N ASN A 20 -22.64 -20.97 -43.43
CA ASN A 20 -23.38 -21.96 -44.24
C ASN A 20 -24.67 -22.52 -43.58
N LEU A 21 -25.38 -21.72 -42.77
CA LEU A 21 -26.61 -22.13 -42.11
C LEU A 21 -27.84 -21.91 -43.03
N ARG A 22 -28.69 -22.93 -43.17
CA ARG A 22 -29.97 -22.83 -43.91
C ARG A 22 -31.14 -22.56 -42.95
N PRO A 23 -31.91 -21.47 -43.14
CA PRO A 23 -33.12 -21.23 -42.34
C PRO A 23 -34.29 -22.10 -42.81
N TRP A 24 -35.02 -22.72 -41.88
CA TRP A 24 -36.35 -23.31 -42.11
C TRP A 24 -37.40 -22.61 -41.24
N ARG A 25 -38.66 -22.55 -41.70
CA ARG A 25 -39.73 -21.74 -41.11
C ARG A 25 -40.97 -22.60 -40.84
N ASN A 26 -41.51 -22.58 -39.61
CA ASN A 26 -42.84 -23.12 -39.34
C ASN A 26 -43.61 -22.28 -38.30
N ARG A 27 -44.87 -21.95 -38.62
CA ARG A 27 -45.88 -21.25 -37.79
C ARG A 27 -45.38 -20.11 -36.88
N GLY A 28 -44.80 -19.07 -37.49
CA GLY A 28 -44.76 -17.72 -36.88
C GLY A 28 -43.89 -17.49 -35.65
N LYS A 29 -43.12 -18.48 -35.17
CA LYS A 29 -42.09 -18.29 -34.14
C LYS A 29 -40.72 -18.70 -34.69
N TRP A 30 -39.70 -17.90 -34.39
CA TRP A 30 -38.31 -18.27 -34.63
C TRP A 30 -37.85 -19.18 -33.49
N SER A 31 -37.43 -20.39 -33.80
CA SER A 31 -36.78 -21.30 -32.85
C SER A 31 -35.50 -21.84 -33.48
N ILE A 32 -34.40 -21.77 -32.74
CA ILE A 32 -33.11 -22.36 -33.10
C ILE A 32 -33.01 -23.67 -32.32
N THR A 33 -32.96 -24.81 -33.03
CA THR A 33 -32.68 -26.11 -32.42
C THR A 33 -31.21 -26.42 -32.64
N PHE A 34 -30.41 -26.44 -31.57
CA PHE A 34 -29.02 -26.87 -31.63
C PHE A 34 -28.95 -28.40 -31.65
N SER A 35 -27.98 -28.95 -32.38
CA SER A 35 -27.73 -30.39 -32.39
C SER A 35 -27.12 -30.83 -31.04
N GLN A 36 -27.45 -32.04 -30.57
CA GLN A 36 -27.01 -32.59 -29.28
C GLN A 36 -25.47 -32.72 -29.14
N GLU A 37 -24.70 -32.54 -30.22
CA GLU A 37 -23.23 -32.55 -30.17
C GLU A 37 -22.59 -31.16 -30.00
N GLU A 38 -23.37 -30.06 -30.02
CA GLU A 38 -22.85 -28.70 -29.83
C GLU A 38 -23.05 -28.16 -28.40
N VAL A 39 -23.74 -28.91 -27.52
CA VAL A 39 -24.04 -28.49 -26.14
C VAL A 39 -22.97 -28.96 -25.14
N ILE A 40 -22.09 -29.88 -25.53
CA ILE A 40 -21.00 -30.40 -24.67
C ILE A 40 -19.75 -29.49 -24.71
N GLY A 41 -19.59 -28.65 -25.74
CA GLY A 41 -18.47 -27.69 -25.84
C GLY A 41 -18.64 -26.40 -25.03
N LEU A 42 -19.83 -26.10 -24.50
CA LEU A 42 -20.14 -24.82 -23.84
C LEU A 42 -20.40 -24.94 -22.33
N ARG A 43 -20.26 -26.13 -21.75
CA ARG A 43 -20.36 -26.35 -20.29
C ARG A 43 -19.05 -26.78 -19.62
N LEU A 44 -17.92 -26.69 -20.32
CA LEU A 44 -16.59 -26.94 -19.75
C LEU A 44 -15.57 -25.80 -19.97
N PHE A 45 -16.03 -24.61 -20.40
CA PHE A 45 -15.17 -23.43 -20.60
C PHE A 45 -15.49 -22.24 -19.69
N LEU A 46 -16.52 -22.34 -18.83
CA LEU A 46 -16.80 -21.33 -17.79
C LEU A 46 -16.30 -21.73 -16.40
N SER A 47 -15.62 -22.88 -16.27
CA SER A 47 -15.14 -23.41 -14.98
C SER A 47 -13.64 -23.71 -14.93
N ILE A 48 -12.86 -23.33 -15.95
CA ILE A 48 -11.38 -23.45 -15.92
C ILE A 48 -10.66 -22.13 -16.22
N SER A 49 -11.28 -21.16 -16.92
CA SER A 49 -10.68 -19.83 -17.10
C SER A 49 -10.78 -18.91 -15.88
N ALA A 50 -11.58 -19.27 -14.86
CA ALA A 50 -11.67 -18.53 -13.60
C ALA A 50 -10.75 -19.08 -12.49
N VAL A 51 -10.03 -20.20 -12.74
CA VAL A 51 -9.11 -20.82 -11.77
C VAL A 51 -7.63 -20.55 -12.12
N LEU A 52 -7.36 -19.93 -13.27
CA LEU A 52 -6.01 -19.56 -13.73
C LEU A 52 -5.83 -18.04 -13.91
N LEU A 53 -6.59 -17.25 -13.15
CA LEU A 53 -6.44 -15.80 -12.99
C LEU A 53 -6.31 -15.39 -11.51
N GLY A 54 -5.87 -16.34 -10.67
CA GLY A 54 -5.64 -16.16 -9.23
C GLY A 54 -4.19 -16.45 -8.79
N LEU A 55 -3.25 -16.55 -9.73
CA LEU A 55 -1.82 -16.73 -9.46
C LEU A 55 -1.07 -15.57 -10.10
N GLY A 56 -0.99 -14.45 -9.38
CA GLY A 56 -0.31 -13.26 -9.86
C GLY A 56 -0.89 -11.93 -9.40
N PHE A 57 -1.62 -11.88 -8.28
CA PHE A 57 -1.42 -10.70 -7.45
C PHE A 57 -0.06 -10.92 -6.79
N LEU A 58 0.95 -10.16 -7.23
CA LEU A 58 2.05 -9.84 -6.33
C LEU A 58 1.38 -9.30 -5.07
N SER A 59 1.37 -10.10 -4.00
CA SER A 59 0.87 -9.70 -2.69
C SER A 59 1.81 -8.62 -2.16
N LEU A 60 1.60 -7.38 -2.58
CA LEU A 60 2.10 -6.24 -1.83
C LEU A 60 1.40 -6.27 -0.47
N GLY A 61 2.19 -6.48 0.59
CA GLY A 61 1.86 -6.32 2.01
C GLY A 61 0.45 -6.73 2.44
N GLN A 62 0.11 -8.04 2.40
CA GLN A 62 -1.12 -8.53 3.05
C GLN A 62 -1.20 -8.11 4.53
N VAL A 63 -0.05 -8.14 5.20
CA VAL A 63 0.13 -7.54 6.53
C VAL A 63 1.23 -6.50 6.42
N VAL A 64 0.98 -5.32 6.96
CA VAL A 64 1.94 -4.22 6.99
C VAL A 64 2.15 -3.74 8.42
N ILE A 65 3.29 -3.12 8.69
CA ILE A 65 3.54 -2.31 9.87
C ILE A 65 2.76 -1.01 9.68
N ASN A 66 1.73 -0.81 10.51
CA ASN A 66 0.75 0.25 10.36
C ASN A 66 1.07 1.49 11.18
N GLU A 67 1.49 1.29 12.42
CA GLU A 67 1.79 2.37 13.36
C GLU A 67 2.94 1.96 14.28
N VAL A 68 3.80 2.94 14.62
CA VAL A 68 4.91 2.72 15.55
C VAL A 68 4.92 3.83 16.60
N GLY A 69 4.53 3.51 17.82
CA GLY A 69 4.60 4.38 18.99
C GLY A 69 6.00 4.40 19.61
N TRP A 70 7.01 4.77 18.81
CA TRP A 70 8.42 4.70 19.22
C TRP A 70 8.80 5.71 20.31
N ALA A 71 8.06 6.82 20.44
CA ALA A 71 8.29 7.84 21.46
C ALA A 71 7.66 7.47 22.82
N GLY A 72 6.95 6.35 22.88
CA GLY A 72 6.11 5.96 24.00
C GLY A 72 4.84 6.82 24.10
N THR A 73 4.30 6.94 25.31
CA THR A 73 3.16 7.83 25.60
C THR A 73 3.59 8.98 26.50
N ALA A 74 2.67 9.92 26.75
CA ALA A 74 2.89 10.93 27.78
C ALA A 74 3.09 10.31 29.18
N ALA A 75 2.71 9.04 29.42
CA ALA A 75 2.86 8.35 30.72
C ALA A 75 4.28 7.94 30.99
N SER A 76 4.94 7.50 29.93
CA SER A 76 6.29 6.99 29.97
C SER A 76 6.79 6.84 28.54
N GLY A 77 8.05 7.23 28.30
CA GLY A 77 8.75 6.88 27.07
C GLY A 77 9.10 5.38 26.96
N TYR A 78 8.75 4.57 27.95
CA TYR A 78 8.85 3.10 27.88
C TYR A 78 7.57 2.44 27.38
N ASP A 79 6.45 3.19 27.33
CA ASP A 79 5.14 2.70 26.91
C ASP A 79 5.08 2.71 25.37
N GLU A 80 5.96 1.94 24.75
CA GLU A 80 6.14 1.83 23.30
C GLU A 80 5.25 0.73 22.71
N TRP A 81 4.72 0.94 21.52
CA TRP A 81 3.92 -0.05 20.81
C TRP A 81 4.25 -0.14 19.32
N ILE A 82 3.89 -1.26 18.72
CA ILE A 82 3.97 -1.51 17.28
C ILE A 82 2.64 -2.12 16.87
N GLU A 83 2.04 -1.62 15.79
CA GLU A 83 0.80 -2.16 15.26
C GLU A 83 1.01 -2.73 13.86
N LEU A 84 0.42 -3.91 13.63
CA LEU A 84 0.30 -4.50 12.31
C LEU A 84 -1.14 -4.36 11.82
N TYR A 85 -1.31 -4.17 10.51
CA TYR A 85 -2.61 -4.14 9.86
C TYR A 85 -2.71 -5.19 8.77
N ASN A 86 -3.80 -5.94 8.74
CA ASN A 86 -4.13 -6.88 7.67
C ASN A 86 -4.93 -6.18 6.57
N ASN A 87 -4.27 -5.83 5.46
CA ASN A 87 -4.91 -5.17 4.32
C ASN A 87 -5.65 -6.14 3.38
N SER A 88 -6.06 -7.30 3.86
CA SER A 88 -6.71 -8.33 3.06
C SER A 88 -8.13 -8.67 3.57
N PRO A 89 -9.01 -9.18 2.69
CA PRO A 89 -10.35 -9.63 3.07
C PRO A 89 -10.37 -10.99 3.81
N ALA A 90 -9.20 -11.57 4.09
CA ALA A 90 -9.07 -12.88 4.73
C ALA A 90 -8.31 -12.73 6.06
N GLU A 91 -8.62 -13.61 7.02
CA GLU A 91 -7.83 -13.70 8.25
C GLU A 91 -6.41 -14.16 7.91
N VAL A 92 -5.41 -13.58 8.57
CA VAL A 92 -3.99 -13.99 8.45
C VAL A 92 -3.56 -14.64 9.75
N ASP A 93 -3.10 -15.90 9.69
CA ASP A 93 -2.42 -16.59 10.78
C ASP A 93 -0.95 -16.13 10.85
N LEU A 94 -0.54 -15.61 12.01
CA LEU A 94 0.81 -15.12 12.28
C LEU A 94 1.77 -16.21 12.75
N THR A 95 1.36 -17.48 12.78
CA THR A 95 2.23 -18.60 13.16
C THR A 95 3.47 -18.65 12.27
N GLY A 96 4.64 -18.51 12.89
CA GLY A 96 5.94 -18.52 12.19
C GLY A 96 6.35 -17.18 11.59
N TRP A 97 5.49 -16.16 11.63
CA TRP A 97 5.86 -14.79 11.32
C TRP A 97 6.74 -14.19 12.40
N ARG A 98 7.53 -13.18 12.03
CA ARG A 98 8.51 -12.56 12.92
C ARG A 98 8.64 -11.08 12.66
N LEU A 99 8.79 -10.29 13.71
CA LEU A 99 9.19 -8.90 13.63
C LEU A 99 10.66 -8.77 14.02
N ILE A 100 11.47 -8.20 13.14
CA ILE A 100 12.89 -7.95 13.38
C ILE A 100 13.08 -6.46 13.68
N LEU A 101 13.71 -6.15 14.80
CA LEU A 101 14.15 -4.81 15.19
C LEU A 101 15.64 -4.83 15.53
N GLY A 102 16.45 -4.41 14.55
CA GLY A 102 17.91 -4.52 14.61
C GLY A 102 18.37 -5.97 14.71
N GLN A 103 19.05 -6.33 15.79
CA GLN A 103 19.53 -7.70 16.03
C GLN A 103 18.52 -8.60 16.75
N ARG A 104 17.34 -8.08 17.09
CA ARG A 104 16.33 -8.81 17.84
C ARG A 104 15.22 -9.29 16.94
N GLU A 105 14.76 -10.49 17.24
CA GLU A 105 13.64 -11.15 16.59
C GLU A 105 12.52 -11.35 17.62
N ILE A 106 11.32 -10.90 17.30
CA ILE A 106 10.10 -11.16 18.06
C ILE A 106 9.29 -12.17 17.24
N PRO A 107 9.13 -13.41 17.72
CA PRO A 107 8.21 -14.35 17.10
C PRO A 107 6.76 -13.86 17.30
N LEU A 108 5.97 -13.89 16.23
CA LEU A 108 4.56 -13.55 16.26
C LEU A 108 3.72 -14.84 16.37
N SER A 109 2.51 -14.69 16.89
CA SER A 109 1.51 -15.75 17.01
C SER A 109 0.12 -15.16 17.12
N GLY A 110 -0.91 -15.96 16.86
CA GLY A 110 -2.29 -15.49 16.80
C GLY A 110 -2.73 -15.23 15.37
N SER A 111 -3.83 -14.50 15.19
CA SER A 111 -4.33 -14.14 13.87
C SER A 111 -4.76 -12.68 13.83
N ILE A 112 -4.70 -12.10 12.63
CA ILE A 112 -5.26 -10.78 12.36
C ILE A 112 -6.53 -10.96 11.53
N PRO A 113 -7.71 -10.54 12.02
CA PRO A 113 -8.94 -10.57 11.24
C PRO A 113 -8.83 -9.79 9.92
N PRO A 114 -9.72 -10.03 8.94
CA PRO A 114 -9.82 -9.21 7.73
C PRO A 114 -9.93 -7.71 8.08
N TRP A 115 -9.05 -6.87 7.49
CA TRP A 115 -8.99 -5.44 7.80
C TRP A 115 -8.85 -5.12 9.29
N GLY A 116 -8.30 -6.06 10.06
CA GLY A 116 -8.05 -5.94 11.49
C GLY A 116 -6.64 -5.45 11.81
N PHE A 117 -6.46 -5.14 13.09
CA PHE A 117 -5.19 -4.69 13.68
C PHE A 117 -4.65 -5.76 14.62
N PHE A 118 -3.34 -5.73 14.85
CA PHE A 118 -2.65 -6.57 15.81
C PHE A 118 -1.67 -5.70 16.59
N LEU A 119 -1.95 -5.50 17.88
CA LEU A 119 -1.23 -4.56 18.74
C LEU A 119 -0.15 -5.28 19.55
N LEU A 120 1.09 -4.83 19.40
CA LEU A 120 2.21 -5.26 20.22
C LEU A 120 2.57 -4.17 21.22
N GLU A 121 2.49 -4.46 22.51
CA GLU A 121 2.93 -3.54 23.55
C GLU A 121 4.24 -3.98 24.18
N ARG A 122 5.07 -3.00 24.54
CA ARG A 122 6.33 -3.27 25.20
C ARG A 122 6.07 -3.59 26.68
N THR A 123 6.71 -4.66 27.15
CA THR A 123 6.86 -5.07 28.57
C THR A 123 5.61 -5.48 29.32
N ASP A 124 4.49 -4.81 29.15
CA ASP A 124 3.19 -5.13 29.76
C ASP A 124 2.04 -4.60 28.90
N ASP A 125 0.81 -4.96 29.29
CA ASP A 125 -0.46 -4.66 28.60
C ASP A 125 -1.12 -3.43 29.24
N THR A 126 -0.37 -2.35 29.39
CA THR A 126 -0.85 -1.12 30.03
C THR A 126 -0.55 0.15 29.25
N THR A 127 0.19 0.05 28.13
CA THR A 127 0.60 1.20 27.31
C THR A 127 -0.64 1.91 26.77
N ILE A 128 -1.55 1.18 26.14
CA ILE A 128 -2.84 1.66 25.65
C ILE A 128 -3.94 1.06 26.53
N SER A 129 -4.39 1.81 27.52
CA SER A 129 -5.33 1.30 28.53
C SER A 129 -6.72 0.91 27.99
N ASP A 130 -7.09 1.39 26.80
CA ASP A 130 -8.38 1.11 26.16
C ASP A 130 -8.35 -0.14 25.26
N VAL A 131 -7.18 -0.60 24.85
CA VAL A 131 -7.02 -1.66 23.84
C VAL A 131 -6.10 -2.73 24.39
N GLN A 132 -6.59 -3.96 24.48
CA GLN A 132 -5.77 -5.08 24.93
C GLN A 132 -4.71 -5.40 23.86
N ALA A 133 -3.46 -5.54 24.28
CA ALA A 133 -2.38 -6.02 23.44
C ALA A 133 -2.62 -7.47 23.00
N ASP A 134 -2.38 -7.74 21.72
CA ASP A 134 -2.38 -9.10 21.18
C ASP A 134 -1.06 -9.83 21.51
N LEU A 135 0.02 -9.07 21.69
CA LEU A 135 1.32 -9.62 22.05
C LEU A 135 2.15 -8.64 22.90
N ILE A 136 2.77 -9.17 23.96
CA ILE A 136 3.75 -8.42 24.75
C ILE A 136 5.16 -8.72 24.27
N TYR A 137 5.88 -7.69 23.85
CA TYR A 137 7.27 -7.83 23.39
C TYR A 137 8.28 -7.20 24.36
N LYS A 138 9.55 -7.49 24.13
CA LYS A 138 10.67 -6.89 24.89
C LYS A 138 11.66 -6.26 23.93
N GLY A 139 12.10 -5.06 24.26
CA GLY A 139 13.11 -4.32 23.50
C GLY A 139 12.69 -2.90 23.27
N ALA A 140 13.67 -2.01 23.21
CA ALA A 140 13.41 -0.60 23.00
C ALA A 140 13.39 -0.25 21.53
N LEU A 141 12.47 0.64 21.19
CA LEU A 141 12.51 1.44 19.98
C LEU A 141 13.35 2.68 20.29
N PRO A 142 14.63 2.74 19.86
CA PRO A 142 15.47 3.87 20.19
C PRO A 142 14.97 5.14 19.50
N ASN A 143 14.94 6.26 20.22
CA ASN A 143 14.59 7.58 19.64
C ASN A 143 15.52 7.98 18.47
N THR A 144 16.70 7.38 18.36
CA THR A 144 17.62 7.58 17.22
C THR A 144 17.17 6.90 15.92
N GLY A 145 16.08 6.13 15.95
CA GLY A 145 15.60 5.36 14.81
C GLY A 145 16.10 3.91 14.82
N ILE A 146 15.25 3.00 14.36
CA ILE A 146 15.61 1.63 14.00
C ILE A 146 14.77 1.20 12.80
N VAL A 147 15.29 0.28 11.98
CA VAL A 147 14.49 -0.36 10.93
C VAL A 147 13.73 -1.54 11.53
N LEU A 148 12.42 -1.57 11.29
CA LEU A 148 11.59 -2.73 11.56
C LEU A 148 11.42 -3.54 10.27
N GLN A 149 11.49 -4.87 10.37
CA GLN A 149 11.21 -5.76 9.25
C GLN A 149 10.18 -6.80 9.66
N LEU A 150 9.07 -6.85 8.94
CA LEU A 150 8.08 -7.90 9.08
C LEU A 150 8.44 -9.05 8.14
N VAL A 151 8.62 -10.23 8.70
CA VAL A 151 9.10 -11.42 7.98
C VAL A 151 8.08 -12.54 8.07
N ASP A 152 7.72 -13.08 6.91
CA ASP A 152 6.77 -14.19 6.81
C ASP A 152 7.42 -15.55 7.22
N PRO A 153 6.64 -16.64 7.31
CA PRO A 153 7.16 -17.96 7.67
C PRO A 153 8.13 -18.54 6.63
N ALA A 154 8.12 -18.05 5.39
CA ALA A 154 9.06 -18.44 4.35
C ALA A 154 10.41 -17.70 4.47
N GLY A 155 10.51 -16.72 5.37
CA GLY A 155 11.71 -15.92 5.57
C GLY A 155 11.80 -14.70 4.65
N VAL A 156 10.70 -14.34 3.98
CA VAL A 156 10.62 -13.16 3.10
C VAL A 156 10.25 -11.95 3.92
N VAL A 157 10.99 -10.84 3.73
CA VAL A 157 10.59 -9.53 4.26
C VAL A 157 9.40 -9.03 3.45
N VAL A 158 8.23 -8.94 4.07
CA VAL A 158 6.99 -8.54 3.40
C VAL A 158 6.67 -7.06 3.56
N ASP A 159 7.17 -6.44 4.63
CA ASP A 159 7.09 -4.99 4.85
C ASP A 159 8.22 -4.52 5.78
N THR A 160 8.52 -3.23 5.73
CA THR A 160 9.46 -2.58 6.64
C THR A 160 8.87 -1.30 7.21
N ALA A 161 9.44 -0.80 8.30
CA ALA A 161 9.23 0.57 8.73
C ALA A 161 10.56 1.25 8.99
N ASN A 162 10.62 2.55 8.65
CA ASN A 162 11.80 3.39 8.80
C ASN A 162 13.01 2.96 7.93
N GLY A 163 12.76 2.17 6.88
CA GLY A 163 13.72 1.58 5.98
C GLY A 163 14.41 2.61 5.09
N GLY A 164 15.68 2.88 5.39
CA GLY A 164 16.49 3.85 4.65
C GLY A 164 16.34 5.29 5.14
N ALA A 165 15.79 5.49 6.34
CA ALA A 165 15.95 6.75 7.05
C ALA A 165 17.45 6.98 7.35
N LYS A 166 17.92 8.20 7.08
CA LYS A 166 19.32 8.59 7.31
C LYS A 166 19.59 8.84 8.79
N GLU A 167 18.62 9.46 9.45
CA GLU A 167 18.64 9.82 10.86
C GLU A 167 17.23 9.69 11.42
N GLY A 168 17.11 9.23 12.68
CA GLY A 168 15.83 9.23 13.39
C GLY A 168 14.76 8.32 12.76
N TRP A 169 13.52 8.70 13.04
CA TRP A 169 12.31 8.10 12.47
C TRP A 169 11.75 8.99 11.36
N PHE A 170 11.12 8.42 10.33
CA PHE A 170 10.49 9.21 9.27
C PHE A 170 9.36 10.12 9.77
N ALA A 171 8.65 9.73 10.84
CA ALA A 171 7.69 10.58 11.53
C ALA A 171 7.53 10.18 13.01
N GLY A 172 6.63 10.85 13.71
CA GLY A 172 6.49 10.78 15.17
C GLY A 172 7.20 11.94 15.87
N ASP A 173 6.92 12.12 17.15
CA ASP A 173 7.46 13.24 17.92
C ASP A 173 7.67 12.88 19.40
N VAL A 174 8.85 13.21 19.93
CA VAL A 174 9.19 12.91 21.34
C VAL A 174 8.48 13.84 22.31
N GLU A 175 8.32 15.12 21.95
CA GLU A 175 7.75 16.13 22.87
C GLU A 175 6.25 15.91 23.07
N ALA A 176 5.53 15.61 22.00
CA ALA A 176 4.12 15.26 21.99
C ALA A 176 3.87 13.79 22.37
N ALA A 177 4.91 12.95 22.41
CA ALA A 177 4.78 11.48 22.48
C ALA A 177 3.84 10.95 21.38
N ALA A 178 4.08 11.41 20.15
CA ALA A 178 3.29 11.07 18.97
C ALA A 178 3.91 9.90 18.21
N SER A 179 3.07 8.99 17.74
CA SER A 179 3.46 7.84 16.94
C SER A 179 3.82 8.20 15.50
N MET A 180 4.43 7.24 14.80
CA MET A 180 4.62 7.26 13.36
C MET A 180 3.50 6.44 12.71
N GLU A 181 2.57 7.09 12.02
CA GLU A 181 1.42 6.45 11.35
C GLU A 181 1.69 6.26 9.85
N ARG A 182 1.43 5.07 9.32
CA ARG A 182 1.45 4.83 7.87
C ARG A 182 0.26 5.52 7.23
N ILE A 183 0.49 6.31 6.18
CA ILE A 183 -0.60 7.03 5.50
C ILE A 183 -1.48 6.13 4.64
N SER A 184 -0.90 5.04 4.11
CA SER A 184 -1.59 4.03 3.30
C SER A 184 -0.87 2.68 3.37
N PRO A 185 -1.55 1.56 3.70
CA PRO A 185 -0.99 0.21 3.64
C PRO A 185 -0.56 -0.23 2.24
N GLU A 186 -1.06 0.43 1.18
CA GLU A 186 -0.66 0.15 -0.20
C GLU A 186 0.69 0.78 -0.57
N LEU A 187 1.16 1.78 0.18
CA LEU A 187 2.45 2.43 -0.05
C LEU A 187 3.59 1.67 0.62
N PRO A 188 4.66 1.34 -0.10
CA PRO A 188 5.84 0.72 0.51
C PRO A 188 6.55 1.71 1.44
N ASP A 189 7.37 1.20 2.35
CA ASP A 189 8.12 2.00 3.30
C ASP A 189 9.07 3.01 2.62
N SER A 190 8.85 4.30 2.89
CA SER A 190 9.61 5.41 2.32
C SER A 190 9.34 6.71 3.10
N PRO A 191 10.11 7.79 2.86
CA PRO A 191 9.86 9.09 3.49
C PRO A 191 8.48 9.69 3.19
N VAL A 192 7.78 9.21 2.14
CA VAL A 192 6.46 9.71 1.74
C VAL A 192 5.32 8.87 2.31
N SER A 193 5.63 7.86 3.14
CA SER A 193 4.66 6.85 3.60
C SER A 193 4.22 7.05 5.05
N TRP A 194 4.87 7.95 5.80
CA TRP A 194 4.71 8.07 7.24
C TRP A 194 4.36 9.50 7.65
N ARG A 195 3.39 9.65 8.52
CA ARG A 195 2.96 10.94 9.09
C ARG A 195 2.97 10.86 10.61
N THR A 196 3.26 11.97 11.27
CA THR A 196 3.20 12.04 12.73
C THR A 196 1.76 11.89 13.19
N GLY A 197 1.53 10.99 14.12
CA GLY A 197 0.23 10.70 14.72
C GLY A 197 -0.36 11.96 15.34
N THR A 198 -1.67 12.11 15.14
CA THR A 198 -2.44 13.16 15.81
C THR A 198 -3.17 12.58 17.00
N LYS A 199 -3.69 13.44 17.86
CA LYS A 199 -4.49 13.02 19.01
C LYS A 199 -5.62 12.07 18.60
N GLY A 200 -5.55 10.83 19.08
CA GLY A 200 -6.56 9.79 18.86
C GLY A 200 -7.60 9.74 19.98
N ASN A 201 -8.40 8.67 19.97
CA ASN A 201 -9.51 8.46 20.92
C ASN A 201 -9.18 7.42 22.02
N VAL A 202 -7.90 7.08 22.19
CA VAL A 202 -7.43 6.11 23.18
C VAL A 202 -6.52 6.78 24.21
N HIS A 203 -6.34 6.13 25.35
CA HIS A 203 -5.68 6.68 26.53
C HIS A 203 -4.49 5.82 26.97
N ASP A 204 -3.48 6.51 27.50
CA ASP A 204 -2.31 5.92 28.13
C ASP A 204 -2.63 5.32 29.52
N ALA A 205 -1.63 4.68 30.14
CA ALA A 205 -1.71 4.11 31.49
C ALA A 205 -2.18 5.08 32.60
N LYS A 206 -2.16 6.40 32.36
CA LYS A 206 -2.58 7.44 33.30
C LYS A 206 -3.88 8.13 32.85
N GLY A 207 -4.58 7.57 31.87
CA GLY A 207 -5.85 8.08 31.37
C GLY A 207 -5.74 9.37 30.55
N ARG A 208 -4.58 9.67 29.95
CA ARG A 208 -4.43 10.82 29.03
C ARG A 208 -4.48 10.34 27.59
N GLU A 209 -4.97 11.19 26.70
CA GLU A 209 -5.08 10.88 25.27
C GLU A 209 -3.71 10.59 24.65
N VAL A 210 -3.68 9.59 23.78
CA VAL A 210 -2.52 9.18 22.98
C VAL A 210 -2.51 9.93 21.65
N TYR A 211 -1.32 10.33 21.19
CA TYR A 211 -1.11 10.91 19.87
C TYR A 211 -0.79 9.82 18.86
N GLY A 212 -1.82 9.08 18.48
CA GLY A 212 -1.77 7.89 17.65
C GLY A 212 -3.14 7.22 17.65
N THR A 213 -3.29 6.14 16.88
CA THR A 213 -4.58 5.45 16.71
C THR A 213 -4.50 3.93 16.89
N PRO A 214 -3.79 3.41 17.91
CA PRO A 214 -3.68 1.97 18.10
C PRO A 214 -5.06 1.33 18.29
N GLY A 215 -5.27 0.23 17.59
CA GLY A 215 -6.52 -0.52 17.46
C GLY A 215 -7.50 0.04 16.42
N ALA A 216 -7.13 1.08 15.65
CA ALA A 216 -8.04 1.76 14.73
C ALA A 216 -7.36 2.22 13.43
N GLU A 217 -8.17 2.69 12.47
CA GLU A 217 -7.63 3.24 11.22
C GLU A 217 -6.83 4.53 11.48
N ASN A 218 -5.60 4.58 10.94
CA ASN A 218 -4.70 5.72 11.07
C ASN A 218 -5.40 7.04 10.71
N ALA A 219 -5.28 8.04 11.58
CA ALA A 219 -5.80 9.37 11.31
C ALA A 219 -5.19 9.96 10.02
N ALA A 220 -3.92 9.63 9.76
CA ALA A 220 -3.23 10.00 8.53
C ALA A 220 -3.92 9.53 7.24
N ARG A 221 -4.65 8.40 7.27
CA ARG A 221 -5.32 7.83 6.08
C ARG A 221 -6.52 8.66 5.62
N LEU A 222 -7.17 9.37 6.55
CA LEU A 222 -8.29 10.27 6.25
C LEU A 222 -7.86 11.55 5.53
N LEU A 223 -6.56 11.82 5.47
CA LEU A 223 -5.98 13.03 4.90
C LEU A 223 -5.43 12.81 3.47
N LEU A 224 -5.57 11.60 2.92
CA LEU A 224 -4.95 11.27 1.64
C LEU A 224 -5.45 12.10 0.45
N LEU A 225 -4.51 12.56 -0.36
CA LEU A 225 -4.69 13.17 -1.67
C LEU A 225 -4.18 12.20 -2.73
N PRO A 226 -4.96 11.93 -3.79
CA PRO A 226 -4.46 11.16 -4.93
C PRO A 226 -3.28 11.86 -5.58
N LEU A 227 -2.16 11.16 -5.69
CA LEU A 227 -0.97 11.59 -6.42
C LEU A 227 -0.69 10.59 -7.54
N GLU A 228 -0.74 11.06 -8.77
CA GLU A 228 -0.31 10.28 -9.93
C GLU A 228 1.06 10.77 -10.39
N CYS A 229 1.95 9.84 -10.72
CA CYS A 229 3.26 10.13 -11.29
C CYS A 229 3.50 9.29 -12.54
N SER A 230 4.11 9.92 -13.54
CA SER A 230 4.66 9.26 -14.71
C SER A 230 6.18 9.33 -14.67
N VAL A 231 6.81 8.16 -14.71
CA VAL A 231 8.25 7.99 -14.88
C VAL A 231 8.50 7.30 -16.23
N PRO A 232 9.50 7.72 -17.03
CA PRO A 232 9.86 7.04 -18.26
C PRO A 232 10.17 5.55 -18.04
N SER A 233 9.98 4.74 -19.08
CA SER A 233 10.33 3.32 -19.01
C SER A 233 11.84 3.14 -18.80
N SER A 234 12.20 2.16 -17.96
CA SER A 234 13.60 1.76 -17.78
C SER A 234 14.19 1.14 -19.06
N PRO A 235 15.53 1.20 -19.26
CA PRO A 235 16.50 1.81 -18.37
C PRO A 235 16.47 3.34 -18.40
N LEU A 236 16.72 3.93 -17.24
CA LEU A 236 16.84 5.36 -17.02
C LEU A 236 18.31 5.75 -17.23
N SER A 237 18.56 6.80 -18.03
CA SER A 237 19.91 7.30 -18.30
C SER A 237 19.88 8.78 -18.69
N GLY A 238 20.94 9.50 -18.32
CA GLY A 238 21.05 10.95 -18.50
C GLY A 238 19.96 11.71 -17.74
N THR A 239 19.29 12.64 -18.42
CA THR A 239 18.19 13.40 -17.85
C THR A 239 16.85 12.71 -18.10
N VAL A 240 16.15 12.39 -17.03
CA VAL A 240 14.85 11.72 -17.01
C VAL A 240 13.78 12.71 -16.59
N GLU A 241 12.77 12.95 -17.42
CA GLU A 241 11.65 13.82 -17.07
C GLU A 241 10.60 13.05 -16.26
N LEU A 242 10.40 13.46 -15.02
CA LEU A 242 9.30 13.03 -14.17
C LEU A 242 8.13 14.00 -14.36
N SER A 243 6.90 13.52 -14.30
CA SER A 243 5.71 14.37 -14.22
C SER A 243 4.71 13.85 -13.20
N TRP A 244 3.94 14.75 -12.59
CA TRP A 244 2.96 14.39 -11.58
C TRP A 244 1.76 15.33 -11.54
N GLU A 245 0.68 14.83 -10.94
CA GLU A 245 -0.53 15.58 -10.59
C GLU A 245 -1.05 15.12 -9.23
N VAL A 246 -1.13 16.04 -8.27
CA VAL A 246 -1.87 15.86 -7.03
C VAL A 246 -3.28 16.40 -7.23
N ARG A 247 -4.29 15.61 -6.89
CA ARG A 247 -5.72 15.95 -7.06
C ARG A 247 -6.40 16.15 -5.71
N GLY A 248 -7.46 16.97 -5.70
CA GLY A 248 -8.24 17.27 -4.50
C GLY A 248 -8.01 18.70 -3.99
N ASP A 249 -8.07 18.87 -2.68
CA ASP A 249 -7.74 20.14 -2.02
C ASP A 249 -6.22 20.25 -1.86
N VAL A 250 -5.60 21.05 -2.73
CA VAL A 250 -4.15 21.20 -2.83
C VAL A 250 -3.63 22.51 -2.22
N GLU A 251 -4.49 23.24 -1.50
CA GLU A 251 -4.05 24.46 -0.81
C GLU A 251 -2.98 24.12 0.25
N GLY A 252 -1.83 24.79 0.17
CA GLY A 252 -0.71 24.55 1.08
C GLY A 252 0.05 23.24 0.85
N ILE A 253 -0.23 22.53 -0.26
CA ILE A 253 0.49 21.31 -0.63
C ILE A 253 1.72 21.64 -1.46
N GLU A 254 2.86 21.07 -1.05
CA GLU A 254 4.07 20.98 -1.86
C GLU A 254 4.35 19.53 -2.27
N VAL A 255 5.14 19.34 -3.32
CA VAL A 255 5.63 18.01 -3.73
C VAL A 255 7.12 17.90 -3.44
N LYS A 256 7.52 16.75 -2.91
CA LYS A 256 8.94 16.40 -2.70
C LYS A 256 9.28 15.13 -3.46
N ILE A 257 10.51 15.07 -3.95
CA ILE A 257 11.07 13.94 -4.71
C ILE A 257 12.26 13.39 -3.93
N PHE A 258 12.20 12.10 -3.62
CA PHE A 258 13.27 11.36 -2.99
C PHE A 258 13.76 10.25 -3.91
N VAL A 259 15.05 9.95 -3.84
CA VAL A 259 15.64 8.83 -4.58
C VAL A 259 16.44 7.96 -3.63
N LYS A 260 16.33 6.64 -3.80
CA LYS A 260 17.14 5.64 -3.11
C LYS A 260 17.90 4.82 -4.12
N THR A 261 19.21 5.01 -4.16
CA THR A 261 20.17 4.25 -4.98
C THR A 261 21.03 3.29 -4.16
N GLY A 262 20.92 3.35 -2.83
CA GLY A 262 21.65 2.53 -1.87
C GLY A 262 20.86 2.33 -0.59
N THR A 263 21.51 2.53 0.56
CA THR A 263 20.89 2.30 1.86
C THR A 263 19.84 3.34 2.22
N PHE A 264 20.12 4.62 1.95
CA PHE A 264 19.31 5.73 2.42
C PHE A 264 18.50 6.37 1.29
N TRP A 265 17.35 6.94 1.66
CA TRP A 265 16.63 7.87 0.83
C TRP A 265 17.30 9.25 0.90
N GLU A 266 17.48 9.87 -0.26
CA GLU A 266 18.02 11.22 -0.37
C GLU A 266 16.96 12.13 -1.00
N LEU A 267 16.77 13.31 -0.40
CA LEU A 267 15.90 14.35 -0.96
C LEU A 267 16.58 14.97 -2.18
N VAL A 268 15.89 14.94 -3.32
CA VAL A 268 16.40 15.47 -4.60
C VAL A 268 15.75 16.80 -4.95
N ALA A 269 14.47 16.98 -4.61
CA ALA A 269 13.74 18.23 -4.84
C ALA A 269 12.61 18.41 -3.83
N GLU A 270 12.34 19.66 -3.45
CA GLU A 270 11.23 20.08 -2.60
C GLU A 270 10.69 21.43 -3.07
N ASP A 271 9.68 21.98 -2.38
CA ASP A 271 8.97 23.21 -2.77
C ASP A 271 8.37 23.14 -4.19
N LEU A 272 8.06 21.94 -4.67
CA LEU A 272 7.49 21.75 -6.00
C LEU A 272 5.97 21.94 -5.98
N PRO A 273 5.37 22.46 -7.07
CA PRO A 273 3.93 22.64 -7.14
C PRO A 273 3.17 21.30 -7.16
N PRO A 274 1.88 21.30 -6.77
CA PRO A 274 1.00 20.11 -6.84
C PRO A 274 0.90 19.46 -8.22
N THR A 275 1.20 20.18 -9.30
CA THR A 275 1.28 19.65 -10.66
C THR A 275 2.53 20.20 -11.32
N GLY A 276 3.36 19.33 -11.90
CA GLY A 276 4.62 19.77 -12.49
C GLY A 276 5.41 18.68 -13.18
N THR A 277 6.59 19.08 -13.63
CA THR A 277 7.62 18.18 -14.15
C THR A 277 8.95 18.46 -13.47
N TYR A 278 9.83 17.46 -13.43
CA TYR A 278 11.18 17.58 -12.88
C TYR A 278 12.17 16.77 -13.72
N ALA A 279 13.26 17.41 -14.11
CA ALA A 279 14.33 16.81 -14.88
C ALA A 279 15.37 16.17 -13.94
N LEU A 280 15.22 14.87 -13.65
CA LEU A 280 16.12 14.10 -12.80
C LEU A 280 17.40 13.75 -13.56
N ASP A 281 18.54 14.26 -13.10
CA ASP A 281 19.86 13.86 -13.63
C ASP A 281 20.33 12.54 -12.99
N THR A 282 20.36 11.48 -13.79
CA THR A 282 20.76 10.14 -13.36
C THR A 282 22.24 9.83 -13.61
N THR A 283 23.00 10.76 -14.21
CA THR A 283 24.40 10.54 -14.61
C THR A 283 25.30 10.15 -13.42
N GLY A 284 24.98 10.63 -12.21
CA GLY A 284 25.71 10.31 -10.99
C GLY A 284 25.25 9.05 -10.27
N PHE A 285 24.18 8.38 -10.73
CA PHE A 285 23.63 7.21 -10.05
C PHE A 285 24.36 5.93 -10.46
N PRO A 286 24.57 4.99 -9.51
CA PRO A 286 25.15 3.69 -9.82
C PRO A 286 24.21 2.88 -10.71
N ASN A 287 24.79 2.03 -11.58
CA ASN A 287 24.01 1.07 -12.36
C ASN A 287 23.23 0.12 -11.44
N GLY A 288 22.02 -0.25 -11.86
CA GLY A 288 21.15 -1.16 -11.13
C GLY A 288 19.83 -0.52 -10.69
N LYS A 289 19.14 -1.21 -9.79
CA LYS A 289 17.81 -0.79 -9.31
C LYS A 289 17.90 0.47 -8.47
N ILE A 290 16.95 1.38 -8.70
CA ILE A 290 16.71 2.56 -7.88
C ILE A 290 15.23 2.64 -7.53
N LEU A 291 14.92 3.33 -6.43
CA LEU A 291 13.54 3.72 -6.11
C LEU A 291 13.42 5.24 -6.17
N ILE A 292 12.33 5.71 -6.74
CA ILE A 292 11.95 7.12 -6.80
C ILE A 292 10.64 7.27 -6.03
N ALA A 293 10.63 8.09 -4.99
CA ALA A 293 9.43 8.39 -4.23
C ALA A 293 9.03 9.84 -4.47
N LEU A 294 7.75 10.08 -4.80
CA LEU A 294 7.17 11.40 -4.85
C LEU A 294 6.07 11.47 -3.80
N GLY A 295 6.06 12.52 -3.00
CA GLY A 295 5.04 12.73 -1.97
C GLY A 295 4.43 14.12 -2.06
N ALA A 296 3.14 14.21 -1.81
CA ALA A 296 2.45 15.45 -1.51
C ALA A 296 2.58 15.71 0.01
N PHE A 297 2.97 16.90 0.41
CA PHE A 297 3.21 17.27 1.81
C PHE A 297 2.41 18.51 2.18
N ASP A 298 1.85 18.50 3.39
CA ASP A 298 1.46 19.71 4.11
C ASP A 298 2.40 19.93 5.31
N ALA A 299 2.12 20.95 6.12
CA ALA A 299 2.90 21.25 7.32
C ALA A 299 2.95 20.11 8.36
N GLY A 300 2.02 19.16 8.29
CA GLY A 300 1.97 17.99 9.17
C GLY A 300 2.61 16.73 8.56
N GLY A 301 3.17 16.82 7.35
CA GLY A 301 3.87 15.72 6.68
C GLY A 301 3.16 15.19 5.43
N PRO A 302 3.48 13.96 5.00
CA PRO A 302 2.88 13.36 3.82
C PRO A 302 1.35 13.33 3.87
N ARG A 303 0.75 13.66 2.73
CA ARG A 303 -0.68 13.63 2.41
C ARG A 303 -0.97 12.68 1.26
N GLY A 304 0.03 12.04 0.70
CA GLY A 304 -0.11 11.12 -0.43
C GLY A 304 1.25 10.87 -1.02
N GLY A 305 1.41 9.75 -1.71
CA GLY A 305 2.70 9.42 -2.30
C GLY A 305 2.62 8.33 -3.34
N VAL A 306 3.73 8.14 -4.02
CA VAL A 306 3.98 7.06 -4.97
C VAL A 306 5.44 6.69 -4.87
N VAL A 307 5.72 5.39 -4.97
CA VAL A 307 7.08 4.87 -5.06
C VAL A 307 7.17 4.03 -6.33
N VAL A 308 8.14 4.36 -7.18
CA VAL A 308 8.35 3.72 -8.48
C VAL A 308 9.74 3.12 -8.51
N GLU A 309 9.84 1.87 -8.98
CA GLU A 309 11.12 1.21 -9.26
C GLU A 309 11.61 1.61 -10.66
N GLY A 310 12.89 1.95 -10.76
CA GLY A 310 13.59 2.16 -12.03
C GLY A 310 14.91 1.38 -12.07
N GLU A 311 15.48 1.24 -13.26
CA GLU A 311 16.80 0.64 -13.45
C GLU A 311 17.73 1.63 -14.17
N ILE A 312 18.86 1.94 -13.57
CA ILE A 312 19.92 2.74 -14.20
C ILE A 312 20.83 1.82 -15.02
N ALA A 313 21.04 2.16 -16.29
CA ALA A 313 22.05 1.53 -17.14
C ALA A 313 22.69 2.59 -18.04
N HIS A 314 23.96 2.92 -17.76
CA HIS A 314 24.80 3.78 -18.61
C HIS A 314 25.58 2.98 -19.64
#